data_AF-A0A0X3T6X1-F1
#
_entry.id   AF-A0A0X3T6X1-F1
#
_cell.length_a   1.000
_cell.length_b   1.000
_cell.length_c   1.000
_cell.angle_alpha   90.00
_cell.angle_beta   90.00
_cell.angle_gamma   90.00
#
_symmetry.space_group_name_H-M   'P 1'
#
loop_
_entity.id
_entity.type
_entity.pdbx_description
1 polymer ?
#
loop_
_entity_poly.entity_id
_entity_poly.type
_entity_poly.pdbx_seq_one_letter_code
_entity_poly.pdbx_strand_id
1 'polypeptide(L)'
;MSKQSSHLTQLFAAVALVLSMTSAQAQPGMGQAAGQGQPQLTQEQQQLLQKMQQTQQQLQQTQQQLQTYQQQAYEQTPELQKKRQALQDKIAEKMNTGGYDAEQEMKALNDMVAKYQNSGQKPSQEAIQAYQKRQRTFQQKQQQAFQDPEVQKMSNNLQTQVRNVMTEMAPKSKQLMATMQRQIKELQSLRQQLQGMMGR
;
A
#
# COMPACT_ATOMS: atom_id res chain seq x y z
N MET A 1 -2.83 -30.99 -26.69
CA MET A 1 -1.68 -30.97 -25.76
C MET A 1 -1.49 -29.54 -25.26
N SER A 2 -1.35 -29.40 -23.94
CA SER A 2 -1.04 -28.20 -23.14
C SER A 2 -1.90 -26.93 -23.29
N LYS A 3 -2.97 -26.88 -22.49
CA LYS A 3 -3.42 -25.65 -21.80
C LYS A 3 -2.76 -25.67 -20.42
N GLN A 4 -2.06 -24.61 -20.01
CA GLN A 4 -1.95 -24.11 -18.63
C GLN A 4 -0.72 -23.21 -18.47
N SER A 5 -0.93 -21.90 -18.44
CA SER A 5 -0.08 -20.96 -17.72
C SER A 5 -0.76 -19.59 -17.67
N SER A 6 -1.76 -19.46 -16.79
CA SER A 6 -2.41 -18.17 -16.52
C SER A 6 -2.84 -18.05 -15.05
N HIS A 7 -1.91 -18.27 -14.10
CA HIS A 7 -2.19 -18.04 -12.67
C HIS A 7 -0.96 -17.58 -11.86
N LEU A 8 -0.14 -16.65 -12.38
CA LEU A 8 0.99 -16.07 -11.64
C LEU A 8 1.01 -14.54 -11.66
N THR A 9 -0.15 -13.89 -11.46
CA THR A 9 -0.21 -12.40 -11.46
C THR A 9 -1.10 -11.80 -10.37
N GLN A 10 -1.34 -12.51 -9.27
CA GLN A 10 -2.18 -11.95 -8.20
C GLN A 10 -1.69 -12.34 -6.80
N LEU A 11 -0.56 -11.81 -6.35
CA LEU A 11 -0.21 -11.84 -4.92
C LEU A 11 0.56 -10.58 -4.51
N PHE A 12 -0.07 -9.41 -4.61
CA PHE A 12 0.36 -8.21 -3.86
C PHE A 12 -0.83 -7.33 -3.42
N ALA A 13 -1.97 -7.95 -3.10
CA ALA A 13 -3.13 -7.25 -2.57
C ALA A 13 -3.39 -7.66 -1.11
N ALA A 14 -3.57 -6.64 -0.27
CA ALA A 14 -4.13 -6.67 1.07
C ALA A 14 -3.21 -7.12 2.23
N VAL A 15 -2.33 -6.21 2.67
CA VAL A 15 -2.09 -6.08 4.13
C VAL A 15 -3.31 -5.35 4.71
N ALA A 16 -4.38 -6.11 4.96
CA ALA A 16 -5.46 -5.67 5.84
C ALA A 16 -4.95 -5.83 7.28
N LEU A 17 -4.50 -4.72 7.88
CA LEU A 17 -4.25 -4.68 9.33
C LEU A 17 -5.59 -4.79 10.05
N VAL A 18 -5.91 -6.01 10.46
CA VAL A 18 -6.98 -6.35 11.39
C VAL A 18 -6.63 -5.67 12.73
N LEU A 19 -7.32 -4.57 13.05
CA LEU A 19 -7.34 -4.03 14.40
C LEU A 19 -8.11 -5.02 15.27
N SER A 20 -7.36 -5.77 16.08
CA SER A 20 -7.87 -6.68 17.09
C SER A 20 -8.77 -5.94 18.07
N MET A 21 -10.06 -6.29 18.06
CA MET A 21 -11.02 -5.92 19.09
C MET A 21 -10.62 -6.54 20.42
N THR A 22 -10.05 -5.73 21.30
CA THR A 22 -10.01 -6.05 22.73
C THR A 22 -11.42 -5.86 23.29
N SER A 23 -12.10 -6.98 23.53
CA SER A 23 -13.29 -7.05 24.37
C SER A 23 -12.88 -6.73 25.82
N ALA A 24 -12.91 -5.45 26.20
CA ALA A 24 -12.83 -5.05 27.60
C ALA A 24 -14.14 -5.43 28.28
N GLN A 25 -14.07 -6.37 29.22
CA GLN A 25 -15.16 -6.72 30.12
C GLN A 25 -15.53 -5.49 30.95
N ALA A 26 -16.80 -5.12 30.88
CA ALA A 26 -17.38 -4.03 31.65
C ALA A 26 -17.38 -4.36 33.15
N GLN A 27 -16.65 -3.58 33.94
CA GLN A 27 -16.86 -3.45 35.38
C GLN A 27 -17.92 -2.35 35.60
N PRO A 28 -19.05 -2.63 36.26
CA PRO A 28 -20.01 -1.62 36.65
C PRO A 28 -19.52 -0.99 37.97
N GLY A 29 -18.98 0.23 37.90
CA GLY A 29 -18.51 0.92 39.09
C GLY A 29 -18.21 2.39 38.86
N MET A 30 -19.10 3.23 39.38
CA MET A 30 -18.81 4.55 39.99
C MET A 30 -18.19 5.62 39.08
N GLY A 31 -19.01 6.59 38.67
CA GLY A 31 -18.50 7.89 38.23
C GLY A 31 -19.40 8.60 37.21
N GLN A 32 -20.52 9.15 37.67
CA GLN A 32 -21.14 10.27 36.98
C GLN A 32 -20.16 11.45 36.98
N ALA A 33 -19.43 11.62 35.88
CA ALA A 33 -18.81 12.88 35.48
C ALA A 33 -19.36 13.23 34.09
N ALA A 34 -20.66 13.52 34.06
CA ALA A 34 -21.30 14.18 32.93
C ALA A 34 -20.78 15.62 32.89
N GLY A 35 -19.99 15.95 31.86
CA GLY A 35 -19.51 17.31 31.64
C GLY A 35 -18.01 17.43 31.32
N GLN A 36 -17.47 16.60 30.43
CA GLN A 36 -16.26 17.00 29.69
C GLN A 36 -16.68 17.25 28.25
N GLY A 37 -16.78 18.54 27.91
CA GLY A 37 -17.13 19.00 26.58
C GLY A 37 -16.22 18.32 25.57
N GLN A 38 -16.82 17.66 24.58
CA GLN A 38 -16.11 17.40 23.34
C GLN A 38 -15.45 18.71 22.93
N PRO A 39 -14.13 18.75 22.64
CA PRO A 39 -13.51 19.94 22.10
C PRO A 39 -14.31 20.33 20.86
N GLN A 40 -15.09 21.42 20.97
CA GLN A 40 -15.83 21.92 19.83
C GLN A 40 -14.78 22.39 18.84
N LEU A 41 -14.66 21.66 17.72
CA LEU A 41 -13.84 22.07 16.60
C LEU A 41 -14.25 23.49 16.23
N THR A 42 -13.28 24.39 16.16
CA THR A 42 -13.54 25.76 15.69
C THR A 42 -14.12 25.70 14.27
N GLN A 43 -14.86 26.74 13.85
CA GLN A 43 -15.41 26.78 12.50
C GLN A 43 -14.31 26.61 11.44
N GLU A 44 -13.13 27.17 11.68
CA GLU A 44 -11.95 27.00 10.82
C GLU A 44 -11.46 25.55 10.77
N GLN A 45 -11.41 24.85 11.91
CA GLN A 45 -11.06 23.42 11.95
C GLN A 45 -12.08 22.56 11.21
N GLN A 46 -13.37 22.85 11.33
CA GLN A 46 -14.43 22.13 10.61
C GLN A 46 -14.30 22.31 9.09
N GLN A 47 -14.07 23.54 8.63
CA GLN A 47 -13.84 23.82 7.20
C GLN A 47 -12.59 23.09 6.68
N LEU A 48 -11.52 23.06 7.46
CA LEU A 48 -10.29 22.39 7.09
C LEU A 48 -10.49 20.87 6.95
N LEU A 49 -11.21 20.26 7.89
CA LEU A 49 -11.56 18.84 7.84
C LEU A 49 -12.46 18.52 6.65
N GLN A 50 -13.46 19.35 6.36
CA GLN A 50 -14.33 19.18 5.19
C GLN A 50 -13.53 19.24 3.89
N LYS A 51 -12.64 20.24 3.76
CA LYS A 51 -11.77 20.40 2.60
C LYS A 51 -10.80 19.22 2.45
N MET A 52 -10.27 18.71 3.56
CA MET A 52 -9.43 17.51 3.56
C MET A 52 -10.20 16.28 3.07
N GLN A 53 -11.42 16.07 3.55
CA GLN A 53 -12.28 14.98 3.11
C GLN A 53 -12.60 15.08 1.61
N GLN A 54 -12.96 16.26 1.12
CA GLN A 54 -13.24 16.48 -0.30
C GLN A 54 -12.00 16.21 -1.16
N THR A 55 -10.84 16.73 -0.76
CA THR A 55 -9.58 16.52 -1.50
C THR A 55 -9.20 15.04 -1.52
N GLN A 56 -9.44 14.32 -0.43
CA GLN A 56 -9.21 12.87 -0.35
C GLN A 56 -10.12 12.08 -1.30
N GLN A 57 -11.41 12.42 -1.37
CA GLN A 57 -12.36 11.79 -2.30
C GLN A 57 -11.95 12.03 -3.76
N GLN A 58 -11.60 13.29 -4.10
CA GLN A 58 -11.17 13.61 -5.46
C GLN A 58 -9.85 12.92 -5.82
N LEU A 59 -8.91 12.80 -4.86
CA LEU A 59 -7.67 12.06 -5.06
C LEU A 59 -7.93 10.58 -5.38
N GLN A 60 -8.86 9.94 -4.66
CA GLN A 60 -9.25 8.56 -4.94
C GLN A 60 -9.81 8.40 -6.35
N GLN A 61 -10.69 9.29 -6.79
CA GLN A 61 -11.24 9.27 -8.16
C GLN A 61 -10.14 9.45 -9.21
N THR A 62 -9.22 10.41 -9.01
CA THR A 62 -8.08 10.61 -9.92
C THR A 62 -7.19 9.36 -9.98
N GLN A 63 -6.92 8.73 -8.83
CA GLN A 63 -6.11 7.50 -8.75
C GLN A 63 -6.77 6.34 -9.50
N GLN A 64 -8.08 6.13 -9.33
CA GLN A 64 -8.82 5.10 -10.06
C GLN A 64 -8.73 5.31 -11.58
N GLN A 65 -8.91 6.55 -12.05
CA GLN A 65 -8.80 6.85 -13.48
C GLN A 65 -7.38 6.61 -14.01
N LEU A 66 -6.35 7.04 -13.27
CA LEU A 66 -4.96 6.78 -13.63
C LEU A 66 -4.62 5.29 -13.63
N GLN A 67 -5.18 4.51 -12.71
CA GLN A 67 -5.01 3.06 -12.66
C GLN A 67 -5.58 2.39 -13.91
N THR A 68 -6.75 2.82 -14.40
CA THR A 68 -7.31 2.33 -15.66
C THR A 68 -6.37 2.59 -16.84
N TYR A 69 -5.84 3.82 -16.97
CA TYR A 69 -4.88 4.12 -18.04
C TYR A 69 -3.57 3.34 -17.90
N GLN A 70 -3.09 3.14 -16.67
CA GLN A 70 -1.90 2.35 -16.42
C GLN A 70 -2.11 0.89 -16.83
N GLN A 71 -3.26 0.31 -16.50
CA GLN A 71 -3.62 -1.05 -16.91
C GLN A 71 -3.66 -1.15 -18.44
N GLN A 72 -4.34 -0.22 -19.11
CA GLN A 72 -4.40 -0.17 -20.57
C GLN A 72 -3.01 -0.02 -21.21
N ALA A 73 -2.12 0.80 -20.63
CA ALA A 73 -0.74 0.93 -21.09
C ALA A 73 0.00 -0.42 -21.02
N TYR A 74 -0.15 -1.18 -19.94
CA TYR A 74 0.43 -2.52 -19.85
C TYR A 74 -0.22 -3.53 -20.80
N GLU A 75 -1.52 -3.46 -21.02
CA GLU A 75 -2.24 -4.37 -21.93
C GLU A 75 -1.86 -4.12 -23.40
N GLN A 76 -1.67 -2.86 -23.78
CA GLN A 76 -1.41 -2.46 -25.17
C GLN A 76 0.08 -2.37 -25.52
N THR A 77 0.98 -2.39 -24.53
CA THR A 77 2.43 -2.32 -24.76
C THR A 77 3.15 -3.53 -24.15
N PRO A 78 3.35 -4.61 -24.94
CA PRO A 78 4.04 -5.82 -24.49
C PRO A 78 5.45 -5.56 -23.93
N GLU A 79 6.13 -4.54 -24.42
CA GLU A 79 7.45 -4.14 -23.90
C GLU A 79 7.38 -3.70 -22.43
N LEU A 80 6.32 -2.98 -22.01
CA LEU A 80 6.14 -2.59 -20.61
C LEU A 80 5.93 -3.80 -19.71
N GLN A 81 5.25 -4.84 -20.20
CA GLN A 81 5.10 -6.10 -19.45
C GLN A 81 6.44 -6.80 -19.25
N LYS A 82 7.26 -6.88 -20.30
CA LYS A 82 8.62 -7.45 -20.22
C LYS A 82 9.49 -6.68 -19.23
N LYS A 83 9.44 -5.35 -19.23
CA LYS A 83 10.22 -4.53 -18.28
C LYS A 83 9.72 -4.67 -16.84
N ARG A 84 8.40 -4.79 -16.65
CA ARG A 84 7.81 -5.11 -15.34
C ARG A 84 8.30 -6.46 -14.82
N GLN A 85 8.29 -7.49 -15.67
CA GLN A 85 8.80 -8.81 -15.31
C GLN A 85 10.29 -8.76 -14.96
N ALA A 86 11.11 -8.14 -15.82
CA ALA A 86 12.55 -8.00 -15.58
C ALA A 86 12.85 -7.26 -14.26
N LEU A 87 12.06 -6.23 -13.91
CA LEU A 87 12.19 -5.55 -12.62
C LEU A 87 11.82 -6.47 -11.46
N GLN A 88 10.75 -7.26 -11.57
CA GLN A 88 10.35 -8.24 -10.55
C GLN A 88 11.43 -9.31 -10.35
N ASP A 89 11.96 -9.84 -11.44
CA ASP A 89 13.04 -10.84 -11.42
C ASP A 89 14.29 -10.26 -10.76
N LYS A 90 14.65 -9.01 -11.09
CA LYS A 90 15.79 -8.32 -10.47
C LYS A 90 15.59 -8.11 -8.97
N ILE A 91 14.38 -7.72 -8.54
CA ILE A 91 14.08 -7.59 -7.11
C ILE A 91 14.22 -8.95 -6.41
N ALA A 92 13.67 -10.02 -6.99
CA ALA A 92 13.78 -11.38 -6.44
C ALA A 92 15.25 -11.82 -6.35
N GLU A 93 16.05 -11.61 -7.40
CA GLU A 93 17.50 -11.85 -7.41
C GLU A 93 18.20 -11.15 -6.24
N LYS A 94 17.90 -9.86 -6.00
CA LYS A 94 18.51 -9.09 -4.91
C LYS A 94 18.05 -9.53 -3.52
N MET A 95 16.84 -10.07 -3.40
CA MET A 95 16.37 -10.67 -2.16
C MET A 95 17.02 -12.03 -1.88
N ASN A 96 17.33 -12.78 -2.95
CA ASN A 96 17.92 -14.13 -2.92
C ASN A 96 19.44 -14.12 -2.68
N THR A 97 19.84 -13.53 -1.56
CA THR A 97 21.25 -13.35 -1.17
C THR A 97 21.60 -14.15 0.08
N GLY A 98 22.78 -14.76 0.10
CA GLY A 98 23.31 -15.48 1.27
C GLY A 98 22.54 -16.77 1.61
N GLY A 99 22.08 -17.51 0.59
CA GLY A 99 21.32 -18.75 0.77
C GLY A 99 19.84 -18.55 1.16
N TYR A 100 19.37 -17.30 1.21
CA TYR A 100 17.96 -16.98 1.41
C TYR A 100 17.19 -17.11 0.10
N ASP A 101 15.99 -17.68 0.16
CA ASP A 101 15.05 -17.79 -0.96
C ASP A 101 13.76 -17.03 -0.62
N ALA A 102 13.54 -15.89 -1.28
CA ALA A 102 12.41 -15.02 -1.04
C ALA A 102 11.07 -15.63 -1.48
N GLU A 103 11.08 -16.46 -2.51
CA GLU A 103 9.86 -17.11 -3.01
C GLU A 103 9.41 -18.19 -2.01
N GLN A 104 10.35 -19.02 -1.56
CA GLN A 104 10.07 -20.00 -0.51
C GLN A 104 9.67 -19.34 0.81
N GLU A 105 10.33 -18.24 1.19
CA GLU A 105 9.95 -17.51 2.40
C GLU A 105 8.51 -16.97 2.29
N MET A 106 8.16 -16.34 1.17
CA MET A 106 6.81 -15.82 0.95
C MET A 106 5.77 -16.95 1.01
N LYS A 107 6.04 -18.06 0.33
CA LYS A 107 5.17 -19.24 0.39
C LYS A 107 4.96 -19.70 1.83
N ALA A 108 6.03 -19.80 2.59
CA ALA A 108 5.96 -20.31 3.95
C ALA A 108 5.32 -19.30 4.93
N LEU A 109 5.42 -17.98 4.68
CA LEU A 109 4.64 -16.96 5.39
C LEU A 109 3.14 -17.11 5.10
N ASN A 110 2.77 -17.31 3.83
CA ASN A 110 1.38 -17.53 3.42
C ASN A 110 0.81 -18.82 4.01
N ASP A 111 1.57 -19.92 3.99
CA ASP A 111 1.17 -21.20 4.58
C ASP A 111 0.92 -21.06 6.09
N MET A 112 1.74 -20.28 6.80
CA MET A 112 1.53 -19.99 8.22
C MET A 112 0.21 -19.25 8.47
N VAL A 113 -0.14 -18.26 7.65
CA VAL A 113 -1.41 -17.52 7.77
C VAL A 113 -2.61 -18.41 7.42
N ALA A 114 -2.52 -19.12 6.30
CA ALA A 114 -3.58 -20.00 5.81
C ALA A 114 -3.93 -21.10 6.82
N LYS A 115 -2.93 -21.65 7.53
CA LYS A 115 -3.14 -22.66 8.58
C LYS A 115 -4.16 -22.20 9.62
N TYR A 116 -4.08 -20.96 10.10
CA TYR A 116 -4.96 -20.46 11.16
C TYR A 116 -6.29 -19.93 10.63
N GLN A 117 -6.30 -19.35 9.42
CA GLN A 117 -7.55 -18.95 8.77
C GLN A 117 -8.45 -20.15 8.45
N ASN A 118 -7.88 -21.25 7.97
CA ASN A 118 -8.65 -22.42 7.53
C ASN A 118 -9.04 -23.36 8.68
N SER A 119 -8.31 -23.35 9.80
CA SER A 119 -8.58 -24.23 10.94
C SER A 119 -9.52 -23.61 11.99
N GLY A 120 -9.78 -22.30 11.92
CA GLY A 120 -10.49 -21.57 12.97
C GLY A 120 -9.73 -21.52 14.31
N GLN A 121 -8.50 -22.01 14.36
CA GLN A 121 -7.67 -22.03 15.56
C GLN A 121 -6.94 -20.69 15.71
N LYS A 122 -6.79 -20.25 16.97
CA LYS A 122 -5.93 -19.11 17.28
C LYS A 122 -4.46 -19.54 17.22
N PRO A 123 -3.56 -18.74 16.63
CA PRO A 123 -2.13 -19.02 16.65
C PRO A 123 -1.58 -18.96 18.08
N SER A 124 -0.63 -19.86 18.38
CA SER A 124 0.10 -19.80 19.66
C SER A 124 1.05 -18.60 19.69
N GLN A 125 1.52 -18.22 20.88
CA GLN A 125 2.46 -17.13 21.03
C GLN A 125 3.77 -17.38 20.25
N GLU A 126 4.25 -18.63 20.24
CA GLU A 126 5.44 -19.05 19.50
C GLU A 126 5.23 -18.94 17.99
N ALA A 127 4.06 -19.32 17.49
CA ALA A 127 3.73 -19.21 16.07
C ALA A 127 3.68 -17.74 15.62
N ILE A 128 3.10 -16.86 16.44
CA ILE A 128 3.08 -15.41 16.20
C ILE A 128 4.52 -14.86 16.15
N GLN A 129 5.36 -15.21 17.13
CA GLN A 129 6.74 -14.74 17.17
C GLN A 129 7.57 -15.23 15.98
N ALA A 130 7.41 -16.50 15.59
CA ALA A 130 8.07 -17.07 14.42
C ALA A 130 7.67 -16.33 13.14
N TYR A 131 6.37 -16.12 12.93
CA TYR A 131 5.86 -15.35 11.79
C TYR A 131 6.42 -13.92 11.77
N GLN A 132 6.37 -13.21 12.89
CA GLN A 132 6.89 -11.82 12.99
C GLN A 132 8.39 -11.73 12.71
N LYS A 133 9.19 -12.71 13.16
CA LYS A 133 10.63 -12.76 12.87
C LYS A 133 10.88 -12.90 11.37
N ARG A 134 10.22 -13.86 10.74
CA ARG A 134 10.30 -14.14 9.31
C ARG A 134 9.85 -12.96 8.46
N GLN A 135 8.71 -12.38 8.82
CA GLN A 135 8.16 -11.20 8.15
C GLN A 135 9.13 -10.02 8.23
N ARG A 136 9.77 -9.77 9.38
CA ARG A 136 10.79 -8.70 9.51
C ARG A 136 11.99 -8.95 8.60
N THR A 137 12.53 -10.17 8.57
CA THR A 137 13.65 -10.51 7.68
C THR A 137 13.28 -10.34 6.21
N PHE A 138 12.10 -10.80 5.81
CA PHE A 138 11.58 -10.62 4.45
C PHE A 138 11.47 -9.13 4.09
N GLN A 139 10.88 -8.31 4.97
CA GLN A 139 10.75 -6.86 4.76
C GLN A 139 12.11 -6.16 4.66
N GLN A 140 13.07 -6.51 5.51
CA GLN A 140 14.43 -5.95 5.46
C GLN A 140 15.10 -6.25 4.12
N LYS A 141 15.03 -7.51 3.65
CA LYS A 141 15.59 -7.89 2.35
C LYS A 141 14.88 -7.22 1.18
N GLN A 142 13.56 -7.11 1.23
CA GLN A 142 12.80 -6.36 0.24
C GLN A 142 13.25 -4.90 0.20
N GLN A 143 13.41 -4.25 1.36
CA GLN A 143 13.89 -2.88 1.44
C GLN A 143 15.31 -2.73 0.87
N GLN A 144 16.22 -3.65 1.17
CA GLN A 144 17.58 -3.67 0.61
C GLN A 144 17.56 -3.86 -0.91
N ALA A 145 16.73 -4.76 -1.42
CA ALA A 145 16.55 -4.95 -2.86
C ALA A 145 16.08 -3.66 -3.56
N PHE A 146 15.15 -2.91 -2.95
CA PHE A 146 14.71 -1.62 -3.49
C PHE A 146 15.75 -0.49 -3.37
N GLN A 147 16.73 -0.64 -2.49
CA GLN A 147 17.87 0.29 -2.38
C GLN A 147 18.97 -0.01 -3.41
N ASP A 148 18.92 -1.18 -4.07
CA ASP A 148 19.90 -1.55 -5.09
C ASP A 148 19.84 -0.55 -6.28
N PRO A 149 20.98 0.02 -6.71
CA PRO A 149 21.00 1.03 -7.77
C PRO A 149 20.44 0.54 -9.11
N GLU A 150 20.60 -0.74 -9.42
CA GLU A 150 20.08 -1.35 -10.66
C GLU A 150 18.55 -1.42 -10.59
N VAL A 151 18.00 -1.87 -9.46
CA VAL A 151 16.56 -1.89 -9.20
C VAL A 151 15.96 -0.48 -9.29
N GLN A 152 16.62 0.51 -8.68
CA GLN A 152 16.19 1.91 -8.77
C GLN A 152 16.18 2.43 -10.21
N LYS A 153 17.24 2.14 -10.98
CA LYS A 153 17.32 2.53 -12.40
C LYS A 153 16.21 1.89 -13.22
N MET A 154 15.98 0.58 -13.05
CA MET A 154 14.92 -0.15 -13.76
C MET A 154 13.53 0.36 -13.38
N SER A 155 13.28 0.61 -12.09
CA SER A 155 12.03 1.17 -11.57
C SER A 155 11.74 2.55 -12.18
N ASN A 156 12.72 3.46 -12.15
CA ASN A 156 12.60 4.80 -12.74
C ASN A 156 12.38 4.77 -14.25
N ASN A 157 13.06 3.85 -14.95
CA ASN A 157 12.91 3.66 -16.38
C ASN A 157 11.49 3.17 -16.74
N LEU A 158 11.00 2.15 -16.02
CA LEU A 158 9.66 1.62 -16.20
C LEU A 158 8.59 2.68 -15.90
N GLN A 159 8.71 3.41 -14.78
CA GLN A 159 7.76 4.45 -14.40
C GLN A 159 7.67 5.56 -15.48
N THR A 160 8.82 5.99 -16.00
CA THR A 160 8.89 7.00 -17.07
C THR A 160 8.20 6.50 -18.34
N GLN A 161 8.45 5.27 -18.76
CA GLN A 161 7.85 4.73 -19.98
C GLN A 161 6.34 4.51 -19.83
N VAL A 162 5.89 3.98 -18.70
CA VAL A 162 4.45 3.85 -18.40
C VAL A 162 3.78 5.23 -18.50
N ARG A 163 4.38 6.27 -17.91
CA ARG A 163 3.87 7.65 -18.01
C ARG A 163 3.81 8.14 -19.46
N ASN A 164 4.85 7.90 -20.25
CA ASN A 164 4.90 8.33 -21.64
C ASN A 164 3.81 7.65 -22.46
N VAL A 165 3.70 6.31 -22.35
CA VAL A 165 2.66 5.53 -23.02
C VAL A 165 1.27 6.00 -22.59
N MET A 166 1.02 6.19 -21.30
CA MET A 166 -0.26 6.74 -20.82
C MET A 166 -0.58 8.10 -21.44
N THR A 167 0.42 8.96 -21.62
CA THR A 167 0.26 10.32 -22.19
C THR A 167 -0.01 10.27 -23.69
N GLU A 168 0.69 9.39 -24.40
CA GLU A 168 0.51 9.16 -25.84
C GLU A 168 -0.86 8.54 -26.14
N MET A 169 -1.28 7.56 -25.33
CA MET A 169 -2.59 6.91 -25.47
C MET A 169 -3.76 7.86 -25.17
N ALA A 170 -3.60 8.72 -24.15
CA ALA A 170 -4.67 9.61 -23.71
C ALA A 170 -4.09 10.94 -23.17
N PRO A 171 -4.23 12.06 -23.90
CA PRO A 171 -3.78 13.37 -23.40
C PRO A 171 -4.39 13.76 -22.04
N LYS A 172 -5.59 13.25 -21.74
CA LYS A 172 -6.25 13.43 -20.44
C LYS A 172 -5.46 12.81 -19.29
N SER A 173 -4.67 11.76 -19.51
CA SER A 173 -3.84 11.15 -18.46
C SER A 173 -2.80 12.15 -17.92
N LYS A 174 -2.24 13.02 -18.77
CA LYS A 174 -1.35 14.11 -18.38
C LYS A 174 -2.03 15.09 -17.44
N GLN A 175 -3.27 15.47 -17.74
CA GLN A 175 -4.07 16.36 -16.90
C GLN A 175 -4.40 15.71 -15.55
N LEU A 176 -4.72 14.41 -15.55
CA LEU A 176 -4.99 13.65 -14.33
C LEU A 176 -3.76 13.51 -13.45
N MET A 177 -2.59 13.24 -14.01
CA MET A 177 -1.33 13.22 -13.26
C MET A 177 -1.02 14.57 -12.61
N ALA A 178 -1.21 15.68 -13.35
CA ALA A 178 -1.05 17.02 -12.79
C ALA A 178 -2.09 17.32 -11.69
N THR A 179 -3.31 16.82 -11.84
CA THR A 179 -4.38 16.97 -10.85
C THR A 179 -4.08 16.18 -9.58
N MET A 180 -3.62 14.94 -9.70
CA MET A 180 -3.16 14.11 -8.58
C MET A 180 -2.05 14.81 -7.79
N GLN A 181 -1.04 15.37 -8.48
CA GLN A 181 0.05 16.10 -7.81
C GLN A 181 -0.44 17.31 -7.03
N ARG A 182 -1.39 18.08 -7.58
CA ARG A 182 -2.00 19.22 -6.87
C ARG A 182 -2.77 18.76 -5.63
N GLN A 183 -3.58 17.71 -5.74
CA GLN A 183 -4.36 17.15 -4.64
C GLN A 183 -3.48 16.62 -3.50
N ILE A 184 -2.36 15.96 -3.84
CA ILE A 184 -1.39 15.49 -2.83
C ILE A 184 -0.77 16.68 -2.09
N LYS A 185 -0.33 17.72 -2.80
CA LYS A 185 0.23 18.94 -2.18
C LYS A 185 -0.81 19.63 -1.30
N GLU A 186 -2.05 19.69 -1.75
CA GLU A 186 -3.15 20.27 -0.98
C GLU A 186 -3.40 19.48 0.31
N LEU A 187 -3.50 18.15 0.26
CA LEU A 187 -3.63 17.32 1.47
C LEU A 187 -2.44 17.50 2.43
N GLN A 188 -1.22 17.62 1.92
CA GLN A 188 -0.05 17.88 2.75
C GLN A 188 -0.17 19.24 3.46
N SER A 189 -0.55 20.29 2.73
CA SER A 189 -0.79 21.63 3.29
C SER A 189 -1.90 21.63 4.34
N LEU A 190 -3.03 20.96 4.06
CA LEU A 190 -4.17 20.88 4.99
C LEU A 190 -3.77 20.16 6.29
N ARG A 191 -2.96 19.09 6.20
CA ARG A 191 -2.44 18.39 7.37
C ARG A 191 -1.50 19.27 8.20
N GLN A 192 -0.61 20.02 7.56
CA GLN A 192 0.29 20.95 8.24
C GLN A 192 -0.47 22.06 8.94
N GLN A 193 -1.50 22.62 8.30
CA GLN A 193 -2.38 23.63 8.91
C GLN A 193 -3.12 23.06 10.13
N LEU A 194 -3.67 21.84 10.02
CA LEU A 194 -4.37 21.19 11.13
C LEU A 194 -3.44 20.93 12.31
N GLN A 195 -2.22 20.43 12.06
CA GLN A 195 -1.21 20.23 13.09
C GLN A 195 -0.79 21.55 13.75
N GLY A 196 -0.60 22.61 12.97
CA GLY A 196 -0.27 23.94 13.48
C GLY A 196 -1.39 24.58 14.31
N MET A 197 -2.64 24.18 14.11
CA MET A 197 -3.78 24.61 14.92
C MET A 197 -3.97 23.77 16.19
N MET A 198 -3.59 22.49 16.20
CA MET A 198 -3.69 21.61 17.37
C MET A 198 -2.46 21.65 18.30
N GLY A 199 -1.31 22.11 17.79
CA GLY A 199 -0.09 22.28 18.57
C GLY A 199 0.11 23.68 19.15
N ARG A 200 -0.93 24.52 19.13
CA ARG A 200 -0.97 25.86 19.75
C ARG A 200 -1.85 25.86 20.97
#